data_AF-D6K607-F1
#
_entry.id   AF-D6K607-F1
#
_cell.length_a   1.000
_cell.length_b   1.000
_cell.length_c   1.000
_cell.angle_alpha   90.00
_cell.angle_beta   90.00
_cell.angle_gamma   90.00
#
_symmetry.space_group_name_H-M   'P 1'
#
loop_
_entity.id
_entity.type
_entity.pdbx_description
1 polymer ?
#
loop_
_entity_poly.entity_id
_entity_poly.type
_entity_poly.pdbx_seq_one_letter_code
_entity_poly.pdbx_strand_id
1 'polypeptide(L)' 'MGPLYMKDGSVRGFVISHATVAELAGAAQAVNERLAAGGLRPRALELHPMSEAARLHDRMERGELHGRRAVLRP' A
#
# COMPACT_ATOMS: atom_id res chain seq x y z
N MET A 1 -16.35 29.96 1.60
CA MET A 1 -15.16 29.64 2.40
C MET A 1 -15.50 28.46 3.30
N GLY A 2 -14.90 27.29 3.07
CA GLY A 2 -15.38 26.01 3.57
C GLY A 2 -14.99 25.66 5.03
N PRO A 3 -15.53 24.56 5.59
CA PRO A 3 -15.43 24.19 7.02
C PRO A 3 -14.02 24.00 7.59
N LEU A 4 -12.99 23.81 6.76
CA LEU A 4 -11.61 23.60 7.19
C LEU A 4 -10.97 24.87 7.79
N TYR A 5 -11.37 26.04 7.25
CA TYR A 5 -10.82 27.33 7.63
C TYR A 5 -11.08 27.68 9.11
N MET A 6 -12.26 27.30 9.61
CA MET A 6 -12.66 27.56 11.01
C MET A 6 -12.08 26.55 12.01
N LYS A 7 -11.41 25.49 11.55
CA LYS A 7 -11.00 24.34 12.38
C LYS A 7 -9.49 24.18 12.52
N ASP A 8 -8.70 25.15 12.03
CA ASP A 8 -7.23 25.05 11.96
C ASP A 8 -6.78 23.72 11.31
N GLY A 9 -7.53 23.28 10.30
CA GLY A 9 -7.31 22.00 9.63
C GLY A 9 -6.33 22.14 8.48
N SER A 10 -5.51 21.11 8.25
CA SER A 10 -4.63 21.03 7.09
C SER A 10 -4.95 19.80 6.23
N VAL A 11 -4.86 19.98 4.91
CA VAL A 11 -4.82 18.87 3.95
C VAL A 11 -3.36 18.62 3.61
N ARG A 12 -2.87 17.42 3.93
CA ARG A 12 -1.48 17.00 3.66
C ARG A 12 -1.48 16.07 2.45
N GLY A 13 -0.84 16.51 1.37
CA GLY A 13 -0.53 15.63 0.25
C GLY A 13 0.59 14.65 0.61
N PHE A 14 0.55 13.45 0.05
CA PHE A 14 1.59 12.44 0.22
C PHE A 14 1.95 11.83 -1.14
N VAL A 15 3.24 11.81 -1.46
CA VAL A 15 3.78 11.23 -2.69
C VAL A 15 5.01 10.41 -2.35
N ILE A 16 4.92 9.08 -2.47
CA ILE A 16 6.00 8.18 -2.06
C ILE A 16 7.27 8.31 -2.93
N SER A 17 7.13 8.70 -4.20
CA SER A 17 8.25 8.78 -5.14
C SER A 17 9.24 9.91 -4.86
N HIS A 18 8.89 10.86 -4.00
CA HIS A 18 9.79 11.95 -3.57
C HIS A 18 10.40 11.71 -2.18
N ALA A 19 10.06 10.59 -1.52
CA ALA A 19 10.62 10.28 -0.22
C ALA A 19 12.13 10.04 -0.33
N THR A 20 12.89 10.66 0.57
CA THR A 20 14.31 10.41 0.75
C THR A 20 14.54 8.97 1.22
N VAL A 21 15.77 8.47 1.05
CA VAL A 21 16.16 7.15 1.55
C VAL A 21 15.94 7.03 3.06
N ALA A 22 16.21 8.10 3.82
CA ALA A 22 16.02 8.11 5.27
C ALA A 22 14.54 7.99 5.66
N GLU A 23 13.66 8.70 4.96
CA GLU A 23 12.20 8.60 5.17
C GLU A 23 11.67 7.21 4.83
N LEU A 24 12.11 6.64 3.70
CA LEU A 24 11.75 5.28 3.31
C LEU A 24 12.25 4.24 4.33
N ALA A 25 13.47 4.39 4.84
CA ALA A 25 14.02 3.52 5.87
C ALA A 25 13.23 3.60 7.18
N GLY A 26 12.90 4.81 7.64
CA GLY A 26 12.06 5.02 8.82
C GLY A 26 10.66 4.42 8.66
N ALA A 27 10.05 4.61 7.49
CA ALA A 27 8.76 3.99 7.17
C ALA A 27 8.84 2.45 7.15
N ALA A 28 9.89 1.88 6.54
CA ALA A 28 10.09 0.44 6.49
C ALA A 28 10.26 -0.15 7.90
N GLN A 29 11.04 0.50 8.77
CA GLN A 29 11.18 0.09 10.16
C GLN A 29 9.82 0.07 10.88
N ALA A 30 9.05 1.16 10.80
CA ALA A 30 7.75 1.25 11.45
C ALA A 30 6.76 0.18 10.93
N VAL A 31 6.76 -0.10 9.62
CA VAL A 31 5.95 -1.17 9.02
C VAL A 31 6.36 -2.54 9.56
N ASN A 32 7.66 -2.83 9.62
CA ASN A 32 8.18 -4.10 10.10
C ASN A 32 7.86 -4.32 11.59
N GLU A 33 7.98 -3.29 12.43
CA GLU A 33 7.60 -3.35 13.85
C GLU A 33 6.11 -3.71 14.01
N ARG A 34 5.23 -3.06 13.23
CA ARG A 34 3.78 -3.35 13.27
C ARG A 34 3.42 -4.72 12.73
N LEU A 35 4.14 -5.18 11.71
CA LEU A 35 4.01 -6.55 11.19
C LEU A 35 4.43 -7.58 12.24
N ALA A 36 5.59 -7.40 12.86
CA ALA A 36 6.10 -8.28 13.91
C ALA A 36 5.17 -8.33 15.13
N ALA A 37 4.57 -7.19 15.50
CA ALA A 37 3.55 -7.12 16.55
C ALA A 37 2.18 -7.70 16.15
N GLY A 38 2.02 -8.19 14.92
CA GLY A 38 0.78 -8.77 14.41
C GLY A 38 -0.34 -7.76 14.11
N GLY A 39 -0.02 -6.46 14.12
CA GLY A 39 -0.95 -5.36 13.84
C GLY A 39 -1.18 -5.11 12.35
N LEU A 40 -0.37 -5.70 11.47
CA LEU A 40 -0.57 -5.69 10.02
C LEU A 40 -0.77 -7.13 9.53
N ARG A 41 -2.01 -7.48 9.17
CA ARG A 41 -2.35 -8.78 8.59
C ARG A 41 -2.93 -8.59 7.18
N PRO A 42 -2.36 -9.22 6.14
CA PRO A 42 -3.02 -9.24 4.84
C PRO A 42 -4.37 -9.96 4.95
N ARG A 43 -5.41 -9.36 4.39
CA ARG A 43 -6.78 -9.91 4.41
C ARG A 43 -6.89 -11.22 3.61
N ALA A 44 -6.20 -11.32 2.47
CA ALA A 44 -6.05 -12.55 1.68
C ALA A 44 -4.77 -12.48 0.81
N LEU A 45 -4.12 -13.63 0.60
CA LEU A 45 -2.94 -13.79 -0.24
C LEU A 45 -3.23 -14.79 -1.37
N GLU A 46 -3.03 -14.38 -2.62
CA GLU A 46 -3.12 -15.21 -3.82
C GLU A 46 -1.70 -15.41 -4.40
N LEU A 47 -1.30 -16.64 -4.68
CA LEU A 47 -0.02 -16.96 -5.31
C LEU A 47 -0.26 -17.36 -6.77
N HIS A 48 0.44 -16.72 -7.70
CA HIS A 48 0.31 -16.97 -9.13
C HIS A 48 1.70 -17.20 -9.75
N PRO A 49 1.83 -18.03 -10.80
CA PRO A 49 3.07 -18.12 -11.56
C PRO A 49 3.32 -16.83 -12.35
N MET A 50 4.58 -16.52 -12.67
CA MET A 50 4.97 -15.34 -13.44
C MET A 50 4.27 -15.30 -14.81
N SER A 51 3.94 -16.46 -15.40
CA SER A 51 3.20 -16.58 -16.66
C SER A 51 1.80 -15.96 -16.61
N GLU A 52 1.22 -15.76 -15.42
CA GLU A 52 -0.10 -15.14 -15.25
C GLU A 52 -0.05 -13.62 -14.98
N ALA A 53 1.12 -12.99 -15.08
CA ALA A 53 1.28 -11.56 -14.80
C ALA A 53 0.30 -10.65 -15.56
N ALA A 54 0.09 -10.90 -16.86
CA ALA A 54 -0.84 -10.11 -17.68
C ALA A 54 -2.28 -10.21 -17.17
N ARG A 55 -2.75 -11.44 -16.92
CA ARG A 55 -4.09 -11.69 -16.37
C ARG A 55 -4.26 -11.04 -15.00
N LEU A 56 -3.24 -11.10 -14.16
CA LEU A 56 -3.28 -10.51 -12.83
C LEU A 56 -3.33 -8.97 -12.90
N HIS A 57 -2.61 -8.37 -13.84
CA HIS A 57 -2.67 -6.94 -14.13
C HIS A 57 -4.08 -6.52 -14.58
N ASP A 58 -4.71 -7.24 -15.50
CA ASP A 58 -6.08 -6.95 -15.95
C ASP A 58 -7.10 -7.00 -14.78
N ARG A 59 -6.96 -7.97 -13.89
CA ARG A 59 -7.78 -8.05 -12.66
C ARG A 59 -7.55 -6.86 -11.74
N MET A 60 -6.31 -6.39 -11.62
CA MET A 60 -5.96 -5.23 -10.81
C MET A 60 -6.63 -3.95 -11.34
N GLU A 61 -6.55 -3.71 -12.65
CA GLU A 61 -7.18 -2.56 -13.32
C GLU A 61 -8.70 -2.58 -13.19
N ARG A 62 -9.30 -3.77 -13.19
CA ARG A 62 -10.75 -3.96 -12.94
C ARG A 62 -11.15 -3.86 -11.47
N GLY A 63 -10.20 -3.60 -10.56
CA GLY A 63 -10.44 -3.45 -9.12
C GLY A 63 -10.71 -4.75 -8.36
N GLU A 64 -10.48 -5.91 -8.98
CA GLU A 64 -10.82 -7.23 -8.43
C GLU A 64 -9.84 -7.72 -7.36
N LEU A 65 -8.76 -6.99 -7.12
CA LEU A 65 -7.76 -7.27 -6.08
C LEU A 65 -7.98 -6.45 -4.80
N HIS A 66 -9.12 -5.77 -4.66
CA HIS A 66 -9.39 -4.99 -3.45
C HIS A 66 -9.35 -5.88 -2.19
N GLY A 67 -8.52 -5.50 -1.23
CA GLY A 67 -8.33 -6.26 0.01
C GLY A 67 -7.58 -7.58 -0.17
N ARG A 68 -7.00 -7.86 -1.33
CA ARG A 68 -6.16 -9.03 -1.56
C ARG A 68 -4.74 -8.60 -1.90
N ARG A 69 -3.79 -9.50 -1.70
CA ARG A 69 -2.41 -9.36 -2.15
C ARG A 69 -2.13 -10.51 -3.09
N ALA A 70 -1.64 -10.21 -4.27
CA ALA A 70 -1.22 -11.22 -5.22
C ALA A 70 0.30 -11.20 -5.33
N VAL A 71 0.93 -12.37 -5.28
CA VAL A 71 2.37 -12.53 -5.40
C VAL A 71 2.66 -13.41 -6.60
N LEU A 72 3.46 -12.88 -7.53
CA LEU A 72 3.98 -13.63 -8.66
C LEU A 72 5.23 -14.40 -8.23
N ARG A 73 5.26 -15.70 -8.52
CA ARG A 73 6.39 -16.59 -8.27
C ARG A 73 7.11 -16.90 -9.59
N PRO A 74 8.45 -17.07 -9.56
CA PRO A 74 9.22 -17.51 -10.72
C PRO A 74 8.66 -18.78 -11.36
#